data_AF-A0A353NPL4-F1
#
_entry.id   AF-A0A353NPL4-F1
#
_cell.length_a   1.000
_cell.length_b   1.000
_cell.length_c   1.000
_cell.angle_alpha   90.00
_cell.angle_beta   90.00
_cell.angle_gamma   90.00
#
_symmetry.space_group_name_H-M   'P 1'
#
loop_
_entity.id
_entity.type
_entity.pdbx_description
1 polymer ?
#
loop_
_entity_poly.entity_id
_entity_poly.type
_entity_poly.pdbx_seq_one_letter_code
_entity_poly.pdbx_strand_id
1 'polypeptide(L)'
;RAEELAEEGLLPAGAYRNREYIEGHIQIRDNLRQASVDLLFDPQTSGGLLIAVPEERGGRLLAGLEQAGLANCRVVGRVLGSGTGNIQVN
;
A
#
# COMPACT_ATOMS: atom_id res chain seq x y z
N ARG A 1 -6.00 -15.91 0.81
CA ARG A 1 -4.81 -16.47 1.50
C ARG A 1 -4.02 -15.46 2.33
N ALA A 2 -3.52 -14.33 1.79
CA ALA A 2 -2.79 -13.36 2.64
C ALA A 2 -3.67 -12.83 3.79
N GLU A 3 -4.91 -12.43 3.48
CA GLU A 3 -5.87 -11.98 4.50
C GLU A 3 -6.22 -13.08 5.51
N GLU A 4 -6.53 -14.29 5.06
CA GLU A 4 -6.81 -15.45 5.94
C GLU A 4 -5.66 -15.71 6.94
N LEU A 5 -4.40 -15.70 6.48
CA LEU A 5 -3.24 -15.91 7.35
C LEU A 5 -3.06 -14.76 8.36
N ALA A 6 -3.32 -13.53 7.95
CA ALA A 6 -3.31 -12.39 8.85
C ALA A 6 -4.47 -12.45 9.87
N GLU A 7 -5.65 -12.93 9.47
CA GLU A 7 -6.79 -13.18 10.38
C GLU A 7 -6.44 -14.25 11.43
N GLU A 8 -5.63 -15.25 11.07
CA GLU A 8 -5.07 -16.26 11.98
C GLU A 8 -3.89 -15.73 12.84
N GLY A 9 -3.46 -14.48 12.64
CA GLY A 9 -2.36 -13.85 13.37
C GLY A 9 -0.95 -14.27 12.87
N LEU A 10 -0.86 -14.91 11.71
CA LEU A 10 0.39 -15.38 11.12
C LEU A 10 1.08 -14.27 10.33
N LEU A 11 1.67 -13.32 11.05
CA LEU A 11 2.44 -12.20 10.51
C LEU A 11 3.93 -12.34 10.81
N PRO A 12 4.83 -11.93 9.91
CA PRO A 12 6.25 -11.90 10.20
C PRO A 12 6.56 -10.82 11.25
N ALA A 13 7.58 -11.08 12.09
CA ALA A 13 7.99 -10.13 13.13
C ALA A 13 8.36 -8.73 12.59
N GLY A 14 8.79 -8.65 11.33
CA GLY A 14 9.07 -7.39 10.65
C GLY A 14 7.84 -6.50 10.45
N ALA A 15 6.63 -7.07 10.37
CA ALA A 15 5.40 -6.30 10.20
C ALA A 15 5.14 -5.37 11.41
N TYR A 16 5.37 -5.87 12.63
CA TYR A 16 5.23 -5.07 13.85
C TYR A 16 6.22 -3.90 13.88
N ARG A 17 7.49 -4.13 13.49
CA ARG A 17 8.50 -3.05 13.43
C ARG A 17 8.16 -1.99 12.39
N ASN A 18 7.62 -2.41 11.24
CA ASN A 18 7.17 -1.47 10.20
C ASN A 18 5.99 -0.61 10.69
N ARG A 19 5.05 -1.22 11.43
CA ARG A 19 3.91 -0.51 12.03
C ARG A 19 4.37 0.52 13.07
N GLU A 20 5.22 0.11 14.01
CA GLU A 20 5.80 1.01 15.03
C GLU A 20 6.56 2.18 14.38
N TYR A 21 7.30 1.93 13.31
CA TYR A 21 8.06 2.99 12.63
C TYR A 21 7.17 4.10 12.04
N ILE A 22 5.99 3.76 11.51
CA ILE A 22 5.13 4.70 10.78
C ILE A 22 3.91 5.17 11.57
N GLU A 23 3.69 4.68 12.79
CA GLU A 23 2.47 4.94 13.59
C GLU A 23 2.15 6.44 13.75
N GLY A 24 3.18 7.30 13.87
CA GLY A 24 3.01 8.75 13.99
C GLY A 24 2.65 9.47 12.68
N HIS A 25 2.71 8.78 11.55
CA HIS A 25 2.49 9.32 10.21
C HIS A 25 1.33 8.66 9.48
N ILE A 26 0.68 7.65 10.05
CA ILE A 26 -0.42 6.92 9.41
C ILE A 26 -1.74 7.10 10.18
N GLN A 27 -2.82 7.36 9.45
CA GLN A 27 -4.18 7.38 9.97
C GLN A 27 -5.01 6.33 9.25
N ILE A 28 -5.58 5.40 10.02
CA ILE A 28 -6.37 4.29 9.52
C ILE A 28 -7.82 4.53 9.94
N ARG A 29 -8.76 4.49 8.99
CA ARG A 29 -10.18 4.65 9.30
C ARG A 29 -10.76 3.43 10.01
N ASP A 30 -11.74 3.67 10.89
CA ASP A 30 -12.31 2.68 11.83
C ASP A 30 -13.04 1.49 11.15
N ASN A 31 -13.32 1.56 9.85
CA ASN A 31 -14.11 0.57 9.12
C ASN A 31 -13.28 -0.47 8.36
N LEU A 32 -11.96 -0.48 8.55
CA LEU A 32 -11.07 -1.45 7.89
C LEU A 32 -10.89 -2.71 8.74
N ARG A 33 -10.89 -3.87 8.10
CA ARG A 33 -10.58 -5.15 8.76
C ARG A 33 -9.14 -5.12 9.26
N GLN A 34 -8.93 -5.58 10.49
CA GLN A 34 -7.59 -5.61 11.11
C GLN A 34 -6.57 -6.36 10.25
N ALA A 35 -6.96 -7.50 9.66
CA ALA A 35 -6.10 -8.26 8.76
C ALA A 35 -5.67 -7.45 7.52
N SER A 36 -6.58 -6.69 6.91
CA SER A 36 -6.23 -5.83 5.77
C SER A 36 -5.28 -4.71 6.18
N VAL A 37 -5.44 -4.17 7.39
CA VAL A 37 -4.53 -3.18 7.98
C VAL A 37 -3.15 -3.78 8.24
N ASP A 38 -3.09 -4.98 8.84
CA ASP A 38 -1.83 -5.63 9.18
C ASP A 38 -0.98 -5.94 7.94
N LEU A 39 -1.64 -6.33 6.84
CA LEU A 39 -0.98 -6.57 5.56
C LEU A 39 -0.31 -5.31 4.97
N LEU A 40 -0.71 -4.09 5.34
CA LEU A 40 -0.04 -2.86 4.89
C LEU A 40 1.39 -2.74 5.43
N PHE A 41 1.69 -3.44 6.52
CA PHE A 41 2.98 -3.41 7.18
C PHE A 41 3.85 -4.64 6.86
N ASP A 42 3.32 -5.60 6.10
CA ASP A 42 4.02 -6.83 5.76
C ASP A 42 5.31 -6.56 4.95
N PRO A 43 6.48 -7.07 5.37
CA PRO A 43 7.73 -6.93 4.62
C PRO A 43 7.69 -7.69 3.29
N GLN A 44 7.84 -6.96 2.18
CA GLN A 44 7.83 -7.55 0.85
C GLN A 44 9.26 -7.88 0.36
N THR A 45 9.58 -9.17 0.21
CA THR A 45 10.82 -9.59 -0.48
C THR A 45 10.61 -9.50 -1.99
N SER A 46 11.46 -8.75 -2.69
CA SER A 46 11.34 -8.53 -4.14
C SER A 46 9.95 -8.01 -4.56
N GLY A 47 9.43 -7.05 -3.79
CA GLY A 47 8.13 -6.43 -4.05
C GLY A 47 8.05 -5.67 -5.37
N GLY A 48 6.87 -5.10 -5.63
CA GLY A 48 6.63 -4.28 -6.81
C GLY A 48 7.25 -2.89 -6.74
N LEU A 49 7.04 -2.13 -7.82
CA LEU A 49 7.45 -0.72 -7.88
C LEU A 49 6.29 0.19 -7.47
N LEU A 50 6.56 1.16 -6.58
CA LEU A 50 5.66 2.26 -6.26
C LEU A 50 6.20 3.56 -6.86
N ILE A 51 5.40 4.24 -7.69
CA ILE A 51 5.77 5.50 -8.35
C ILE A 51 4.65 6.53 -8.21
N ALA A 52 5.04 7.80 -8.14
CA ALA A 52 4.14 8.95 -8.23
C ALA A 52 4.29 9.62 -9.60
N VAL A 53 3.18 9.90 -10.26
CA VAL A 53 3.12 10.63 -11.54
C VAL A 53 2.04 11.71 -11.48
N PRO A 54 2.14 12.76 -12.31
CA PRO A 54 1.04 13.71 -12.47
C PRO A 54 -0.27 13.00 -12.84
N GLU A 55 -1.38 13.45 -12.25
CA GLU A 55 -2.69 12.78 -12.36
C GLU A 55 -3.13 12.61 -13.81
N GLU A 56 -2.89 13.62 -14.65
CA GLU A 56 -3.22 13.61 -16.07
C GLU A 56 -2.43 12.56 -16.88
N ARG A 57 -1.33 12.03 -16.33
CA ARG A 57 -0.50 10.99 -16.97
C ARG A 57 -0.83 9.58 -16.49
N GLY A 58 -1.53 9.44 -15.36
CA GLY A 58 -1.77 8.15 -14.70
C GLY A 58 -2.47 7.13 -15.59
N GLY A 59 -3.56 7.53 -16.25
CA GLY A 59 -4.33 6.65 -17.15
C GLY A 59 -3.51 6.17 -18.36
N ARG A 60 -2.75 7.08 -19.00
CA ARG A 60 -1.88 6.74 -20.13
C ARG A 60 -0.77 5.78 -19.71
N LEU A 61 -0.19 5.98 -18.53
CA LEU A 61 0.84 5.10 -17.99
C LEU A 61 0.29 3.69 -17.76
N LEU A 62 -0.85 3.56 -17.07
CA LEU A 62 -1.47 2.26 -16.82
C LEU A 62 -1.75 1.50 -18.12
N ALA A 63 -2.37 2.15 -19.10
CA ALA A 63 -2.65 1.53 -20.40
C ALA A 63 -1.36 1.09 -21.12
N GLY A 64 -0.30 1.91 -21.06
CA GLY A 64 1.00 1.56 -21.65
C GLY A 64 1.67 0.36 -20.97
N LEU A 65 1.59 0.27 -19.64
CA LEU A 65 2.13 -0.87 -18.87
C LEU A 65 1.35 -2.16 -19.17
N GLU A 66 0.02 -2.08 -19.25
CA GLU A 66 -0.82 -3.23 -19.64
C GLU A 66 -0.49 -3.72 -21.06
N GLN A 67 -0.34 -2.80 -22.02
CA GLN A 67 0.08 -3.13 -23.40
C GLN A 67 1.49 -3.74 -23.46
N ALA A 68 2.37 -3.39 -22.53
CA ALA A 68 3.70 -3.97 -22.40
C ALA A 68 3.70 -5.35 -21.69
N GLY A 69 2.52 -5.88 -21.31
CA GLY A 69 2.37 -7.20 -20.69
C GLY A 69 2.42 -7.21 -19.17
N LEU A 70 2.38 -6.05 -18.50
CA LEU A 70 2.36 -5.97 -17.04
C LEU A 70 0.91 -6.02 -16.51
N ALA A 71 0.45 -7.20 -16.10
CA ALA A 71 -0.97 -7.47 -15.82
C ALA A 71 -1.53 -6.92 -14.49
N ASN A 72 -0.69 -6.38 -13.60
CA ASN A 72 -1.09 -6.04 -12.22
C ASN A 72 -0.74 -4.61 -11.78
N CYS A 73 -0.59 -3.69 -12.73
CA CYS A 73 -0.39 -2.28 -12.40
C CYS A 73 -1.69 -1.66 -11.88
N ARG A 74 -1.65 -0.97 -10.74
CA ARG A 74 -2.82 -0.38 -10.09
C ARG A 74 -2.50 1.01 -9.54
N VAL A 75 -3.46 1.92 -9.62
CA VAL A 75 -3.44 3.16 -8.82
C VAL A 75 -3.92 2.79 -7.41
N VAL A 76 -3.07 3.03 -6.42
CA VAL A 76 -3.33 2.66 -5.01
C VAL A 76 -3.52 3.87 -4.10
N GLY A 77 -3.42 5.09 -4.63
CA GLY A 77 -3.56 6.31 -3.85
C GLY A 77 -3.30 7.58 -4.64
N ARG A 78 -3.34 8.72 -3.96
CA ARG A 78 -3.08 10.06 -4.51
C ARG A 78 -2.24 10.88 -3.53
N VAL A 79 -1.34 11.70 -4.06
CA VAL A 79 -0.63 12.72 -3.29
C VAL A 79 -1.51 13.97 -3.28
N LEU A 80 -1.96 14.42 -2.11
CA LEU A 80 -2.91 15.53 -1.98
C LEU A 80 -2.23 16.90 -1.89
N GLY A 81 -0.93 16.96 -1.64
CA GLY A 81 -0.17 18.20 -1.54
C GLY A 81 1.21 18.00 -0.92
N SER A 82 1.93 19.10 -0.73
CA SER A 82 3.15 19.13 0.07
C SER A 82 2.82 19.03 1.57
N GLY A 83 3.66 18.36 2.35
CA GLY A 83 3.46 18.24 3.79
C GLY A 83 4.51 17.40 4.49
N THR A 84 4.19 16.93 5.68
CA THR A 84 5.08 16.18 6.58
C THR A 84 5.12 14.67 6.32
N GLY A 85 4.56 14.20 5.19
CA GLY A 85 4.56 12.79 4.83
C GLY A 85 3.49 11.93 5.51
N ASN A 86 2.33 12.52 5.86
CA ASN A 86 1.24 11.76 6.48
C ASN A 86 0.47 10.93 5.43
N ILE A 87 0.07 9.72 5.84
CA ILE A 87 -0.65 8.73 5.03
C ILE A 87 -2.04 8.52 5.65
N GLN A 88 -3.07 8.55 4.81
CA GLN A 88 -4.43 8.22 5.22
C GLN A 88 -4.91 6.98 4.46
N VAL A 89 -5.37 5.98 5.20
CA VAL A 89 -5.90 4.73 4.66
C VAL A 89 -7.40 4.68 4.92
N ASN A 90 -8.18 4.47 3.84
CA ASN A 90 -9.64 4.57 3.83
C ASN A 90 -10.30 3.29 3.36
#